data_AF-A0A2H0KFJ1-F1
#
_entry.id   AF-A0A2H0KFJ1-F1
#
_cell.length_a   1.000
_cell.length_b   1.000
_cell.length_c   1.000
_cell.angle_alpha   90.00
_cell.angle_beta   90.00
_cell.angle_gamma   90.00
#
_symmetry.space_group_name_H-M   'P 1'
#
loop_
_entity.id
_entity.type
_entity.pdbx_description
1 polymer ?
#
loop_
_entity_poly.entity_id
_entity_poly.type
_entity_poly.pdbx_seq_one_letter_code
_entity_poly.pdbx_strand_id
1 'polypeptide(L)' 'MARIEVINEWFFPQAVRAGGLIVPAREEAVDKYYELRDGWLKNHPKLPQEKPMVSLAPGEKDNPPGYFVRTEIMYN' A
#
# COMPACT_ATOMS: atom_id res chain seq x y z
N MET A 1 20.50 1.25 -8.78
CA MET A 1 19.55 1.25 -7.66
C MET A 1 18.16 1.22 -8.27
N ALA A 2 17.30 0.30 -7.84
CA ALA A 2 15.92 0.28 -8.32
C ALA A 2 15.19 1.54 -7.82
N ARG A 3 14.50 2.24 -8.73
CA ARG A 3 13.67 3.41 -8.40
C ARG A 3 12.25 2.91 -8.14
N ILE A 4 11.65 3.31 -7.02
CA ILE A 4 10.23 3.04 -6.72
C ILE A 4 9.47 4.36 -6.89
N GLU A 5 8.37 4.30 -7.64
CA GLU A 5 7.45 5.41 -7.82
C GLU A 5 6.07 5.05 -7.25
N VAL A 6 5.56 5.88 -6.35
CA VAL A 6 4.19 5.75 -5.83
C VAL A 6 3.25 6.47 -6.80
N ILE A 7 2.33 5.72 -7.39
CA ILE A 7 1.37 6.25 -8.38
C ILE A 7 0.14 6.82 -7.68
N ASN A 8 -0.40 6.08 -6.70
CA ASN A 8 -1.53 6.48 -5.89
C ASN A 8 -1.33 6.01 -4.45
N GLU A 9 -1.91 6.74 -3.50
CA GLU A 9 -1.81 6.47 -2.08
C GLU A 9 -3.12 6.77 -1.36
N TRP A 10 -3.53 5.85 -0.48
CA TRP A 10 -4.66 5.99 0.42
C TRP A 10 -4.19 5.78 1.86
N PHE A 11 -4.70 6.60 2.78
CA PHE A 11 -4.35 6.52 4.20
C PHE A 11 -5.57 6.14 5.04
N PHE A 12 -5.33 5.24 5.98
CA PHE A 12 -6.34 4.58 6.78
C PHE A 12 -6.00 4.78 8.27
N PRO A 13 -6.51 5.86 8.91
CA PRO A 13 -6.14 6.19 10.29
C PRO A 13 -6.58 5.10 11.27
N GLN A 14 -5.63 4.59 12.05
CA GLN A 14 -5.80 3.55 13.04
C GLN A 14 -4.51 3.43 13.88
N ALA A 15 -4.63 3.25 15.19
CA ALA A 15 -3.47 2.91 16.00
C ALA A 15 -2.72 1.69 15.41
N VAL A 16 -1.50 1.91 14.92
CA VAL A 16 -0.67 0.87 14.28
C VAL A 16 0.07 0.02 15.30
N ARG A 17 0.20 0.50 16.54
CA ARG A 17 0.90 -0.19 17.63
C ARG A 17 0.04 -0.23 18.88
N ALA A 18 -0.03 -1.40 19.50
CA ALA A 18 -0.61 -1.60 20.83
C ALA A 18 0.27 -2.61 21.60
N GLY A 19 0.75 -2.24 22.78
CA GLY A 19 1.59 -3.12 23.59
C GLY A 19 2.89 -3.60 22.90
N GLY A 20 3.46 -2.79 22.00
CA GLY A 20 4.67 -3.15 21.23
C GLY A 20 4.41 -4.01 19.99
N LEU A 21 3.19 -4.48 19.77
CA LEU A 21 2.79 -5.25 18.59
C LEU A 21 2.17 -4.37 17.52
N ILE A 22 2.33 -4.77 16.25
CA ILE A 22 1.61 -4.16 15.13
C ILE A 22 0.16 -4.63 15.19
N VAL A 23 -0.78 -3.69 15.28
CA VAL A 23 -2.22 -3.98 15.29
C VAL A 23 -2.67 -4.30 13.87
N PRO A 24 -3.49 -5.33 13.61
CA PRO A 24 -3.99 -5.61 12.27
C PRO A 24 -4.62 -4.38 11.61
N ALA A 25 -4.36 -4.20 10.31
CA ALA A 25 -4.99 -3.15 9.52
C ALA A 25 -6.52 -3.30 9.55
N ARG A 26 -7.23 -2.18 9.64
CA ARG A 26 -8.70 -2.14 9.56
C ARG A 26 -9.19 -2.74 8.26
N GLU A 27 -10.38 -3.33 8.29
CA GLU A 27 -11.00 -4.02 7.16
C GLU A 27 -11.03 -3.14 5.90
N GLU A 28 -11.35 -1.85 6.02
CA GLU A 28 -11.34 -0.89 4.90
C GLU A 28 -9.98 -0.81 4.17
N ALA A 29 -8.87 -0.90 4.90
CA ALA A 29 -7.53 -0.86 4.31
C ALA A 29 -7.20 -2.20 3.61
N VAL A 30 -7.66 -3.31 4.18
CA VAL A 30 -7.52 -4.66 3.62
C VAL A 30 -8.35 -4.79 2.34
N ASP A 31 -9.59 -4.32 2.38
CA ASP A 31 -10.49 -4.29 1.22
C ASP A 31 -9.91 -3.43 0.10
N LYS A 32 -9.38 -2.24 0.43
CA LYS A 32 -8.73 -1.40 -0.57
C LYS A 32 -7.50 -2.07 -1.18
N TYR A 33 -6.71 -2.78 -0.38
CA TYR A 33 -5.58 -3.56 -0.88
C TYR A 33 -6.04 -4.62 -1.88
N TYR A 34 -7.08 -5.39 -1.55
CA TYR A 34 -7.60 -6.42 -2.45
C TYR A 34 -8.25 -5.85 -3.71
N GLU A 35 -8.99 -4.74 -3.60
CA GLU A 35 -9.53 -4.00 -4.74
C GLU A 35 -8.42 -3.62 -5.74
N LEU A 36 -7.31 -3.06 -5.24
CA LEU A 36 -6.21 -2.62 -6.09
C LEU A 36 -5.37 -3.79 -6.62
N ARG A 37 -5.17 -4.84 -5.81
CA ARG A 37 -4.46 -6.05 -6.23
C ARG A 37 -5.23 -6.79 -7.33
N ASP A 38 -6.54 -6.95 -7.15
CA ASP A 38 -7.37 -7.74 -8.06
C ASP A 38 -7.93 -6.91 -9.22
N GLY A 39 -7.92 -5.57 -9.10
CA GLY A 39 -8.26 -4.61 -10.15
C GLY A 39 -7.02 -4.03 -10.83
N TRP A 40 -6.40 -3.02 -10.23
CA TRP A 40 -5.31 -2.25 -10.85
C TRP A 40 -4.11 -3.13 -11.25
N LEU A 41 -3.59 -3.94 -10.33
CA LEU A 41 -2.37 -4.73 -10.57
C LEU A 41 -2.58 -5.81 -11.63
N LYS A 42 -3.72 -6.51 -11.61
CA LYS A 42 -4.04 -7.53 -12.62
C LYS A 42 -4.23 -6.95 -14.02
N ASN A 43 -4.74 -5.73 -14.12
CA ASN A 43 -4.99 -5.05 -15.39
C ASN A 43 -3.82 -4.16 -15.85
N HIS A 44 -2.78 -4.00 -15.03
CA HIS A 44 -1.63 -3.17 -15.38
C HIS A 44 -0.86 -3.76 -16.58
N PRO A 45 -0.47 -2.95 -17.58
CA PRO A 45 0.36 -3.43 -18.68
C PRO A 45 1.69 -4.00 -18.16
N LYS A 46 2.10 -5.13 -18.73
CA LYS A 46 3.38 -5.78 -18.39
C LYS A 46 4.50 -5.17 -19.21
N LEU A 47 5.06 -4.06 -18.74
CA LEU A 47 6.20 -3.41 -19.39
C LEU A 47 7.53 -4.03 -18.92
N PRO A 48 8.52 -4.27 -19.80
CA PRO A 48 9.73 -5.02 -19.47
C PRO A 48 10.59 -4.47 -18.33
N GLN A 49 10.55 -3.15 -18.10
CA GLN A 49 11.34 -2.47 -17.06
C GLN A 49 10.54 -2.18 -15.80
N GLU A 50 9.24 -2.49 -15.78
CA GLU A 50 8.33 -2.15 -14.70
C GLU A 50 7.93 -3.39 -13.91
N LYS A 51 7.98 -3.26 -12.59
CA LYS A 51 7.42 -4.22 -11.64
C LYS A 51 6.32 -3.51 -10.86
N PRO A 52 5.07 -3.50 -11.36
CA PRO A 52 3.96 -2.93 -10.63
C PRO A 52 3.67 -3.76 -9.37
N MET A 53 3.28 -3.10 -8.29
CA MET A 53 2.95 -3.74 -7.01
C MET A 53 1.90 -2.93 -6.24
N VAL A 54 1.23 -3.62 -5.33
CA VAL A 54 0.31 -3.02 -4.37
C VAL A 54 0.83 -3.35 -2.98
N SER A 55 0.97 -2.35 -2.13
CA SER A 55 1.46 -2.52 -0.76
C SER A 55 0.43 -2.06 0.25
N LEU A 56 0.41 -2.75 1.40
CA LEU A 56 -0.32 -2.37 2.60
C LEU A 56 0.70 -2.33 3.74
N ALA A 57 0.99 -1.14 4.26
CA ALA A 57 2.04 -0.94 5.25
C ALA A 57 1.64 0.08 6.32
N PRO A 58 2.06 -0.10 7.58
CA PRO A 58 1.87 0.92 8.60
C PRO A 58 2.70 2.16 8.26
N GLY A 59 2.21 3.34 8.64
CA GLY A 59 2.97 4.56 8.55
C GLY A 59 2.31 5.75 9.24
N GLU A 60 2.98 6.89 9.14
CA GLU A 60 2.62 8.12 9.82
C GLU A 60 2.33 9.18 8.75
N LYS A 61 1.04 9.44 8.48
CA LYS A 61 0.61 10.58 7.66
C LYS A 61 0.09 11.73 8.51
N ASP A 62 -0.52 11.40 9.65
CA ASP A 62 -1.22 12.30 10.55
C ASP A 62 -1.26 11.72 11.99
N ASN A 63 -1.95 12.41 12.92
CA ASN A 63 -2.30 11.88 14.24
C ASN A 63 -3.82 11.58 14.27
N PRO A 64 -4.26 10.32 14.40
CA PRO A 64 -3.50 9.12 14.75
C PRO A 64 -2.69 8.54 13.56
N PRO A 65 -1.66 7.69 13.85
CA PRO A 65 -0.98 6.90 12.82
C PRO A 65 -1.98 6.00 12.09
N GLY A 66 -1.52 5.28 11.05
CA GLY A 66 -2.43 4.45 10.27
C GLY A 66 -1.75 3.55 9.26
N TYR A 67 -2.55 3.05 8.33
CA TYR A 67 -2.10 2.19 7.25
C TYR A 67 -2.11 2.94 5.92
N PHE A 68 -1.06 2.78 5.16
CA PHE A 68 -1.01 3.19 3.76
C PHE A 68 -1.34 2.00 2.88
N VAL A 69 -2.21 2.22 1.91
CA VAL A 69 -2.36 1.36 0.75
C VAL A 69 -1.85 2.12 -0.46
N ARG A 70 -0.93 1.53 -1.22
CA ARG A 70 -0.29 2.20 -2.37
C ARG A 70 -0.30 1.32 -3.60
N THR A 71 -0.39 1.96 -4.76
CA THR A 71 0.00 1.37 -6.05
C THR A 71 1.37 1.93 -6.42
N GLU A 72 2.33 1.05 -6.69
CA GLU A 72 3.73 1.43 -6.87
C GLU A 72 4.30 0.74 -8.12
N ILE A 73 5.25 1.40 -8.78
CA ILE A 73 6.04 0.81 -9.87
C ILE A 73 7.51 0.83 -9.48
N MET A 74 8.14 -0.34 -9.47
CA MET A 74 9.58 -0.48 -9.31
C MET A 74 10.24 -0.61 -10.69
N TYR A 75 11.16 0.30 -11.00
CA TYR A 75 11.94 0.31 -12.24
C TYR A 75 13.29 -0.37 -12.02
N ASN A 76 13.64 -1.32 -12.89
CA ASN A 76 14.96 -1.99 -12.86
C ASN A 76 16.01 -1.23 -13.66
#